data_AF-A0A2T6G8W1-F1
#
_entry.id   AF-A0A2T6G8W1-F1
#
_cell.length_a   1.000
_cell.length_b   1.000
_cell.length_c   1.000
_cell.angle_alpha   90.00
_cell.angle_beta   90.00
_cell.angle_gamma   90.00
#
_symmetry.space_group_name_H-M   'P 1'
#
loop_
_entity.id
_entity.type
_entity.pdbx_description
1 polymer ?
#
loop_
_entity_poly.entity_id
_entity_poly.type
_entity_poly.pdbx_seq_one_letter_code
_entity_poly.pdbx_strand_id
1 'polypeptide(L)'
;MKEFGINPIRIGTAISCKVEQSTLTFQQAEDGPFHVEIQNAPDLQKMFEYLSDLDEDYKRCVQAVVYEKLRNRIAEKNMTIESEEVLEDNSIVVTLNIGR
;
A
#
# COMPACT_ATOMS: atom_id res chain seq x y z
N MET A 1 -4.09 15.84 4.62
CA MET A 1 -2.76 15.95 3.95
C MET A 1 -2.19 17.38 3.89
N LYS A 2 -2.94 18.45 3.56
CA LYS A 2 -2.44 19.85 3.72
C LYS A 2 -2.37 20.34 5.18
N GLU A 3 -3.15 19.74 6.07
CA GLU A 3 -3.23 20.11 7.49
C GLU A 3 -2.01 19.71 8.34
N PHE A 4 -1.07 18.93 7.80
CA PHE A 4 0.14 18.50 8.52
C PHE A 4 1.43 19.21 8.05
N GLY A 5 1.33 20.24 7.21
CA GLY A 5 2.49 21.01 6.72
C GLY A 5 3.40 20.25 5.73
N ILE A 6 3.01 19.05 5.32
CA ILE A 6 3.75 18.23 4.38
C ILE A 6 3.40 18.70 2.96
N ASN A 7 4.39 19.28 2.27
CA ASN A 7 4.28 19.66 0.86
C ASN A 7 4.94 18.58 -0.01
N PRO A 8 4.19 17.56 -0.48
CA PRO A 8 4.75 16.55 -1.38
C PRO A 8 5.05 17.18 -2.74
N ILE A 9 6.27 16.99 -3.21
CA ILE A 9 6.76 17.37 -4.53
C ILE A 9 6.90 16.09 -5.35
N ARG A 10 6.26 16.05 -6.51
CA ARG A 10 6.42 14.93 -7.44
C ARG A 10 7.62 15.20 -8.35
N ILE A 11 8.58 14.28 -8.37
CA ILE A 11 9.80 14.37 -9.17
C ILE A 11 9.84 13.12 -10.07
N GLY A 12 9.30 13.24 -11.29
CA GLY A 12 9.15 12.08 -12.19
C GLY A 12 8.20 11.04 -11.62
N THR A 13 8.69 9.80 -11.42
CA THR A 13 7.96 8.70 -10.77
C THR A 13 8.09 8.72 -9.25
N ALA A 14 8.96 9.55 -8.70
CA ALA A 14 9.18 9.66 -7.26
C ALA A 14 8.26 10.72 -6.63
N ILE A 15 7.90 10.50 -5.37
CA ILE A 15 7.22 11.47 -4.52
C ILE A 15 8.20 11.82 -3.41
N SER A 16 8.59 13.08 -3.29
CA SER A 16 9.45 13.55 -2.21
C SER A 16 8.65 14.46 -1.29
N CYS A 17 8.79 14.29 0.01
CA CYS A 17 8.21 15.21 0.97
C CYS A 17 9.16 15.47 2.13
N LYS A 18 8.98 16.63 2.76
CA LYS A 18 9.74 17.02 3.93
C LYS A 18 8.85 16.94 5.16
N VAL A 19 9.30 16.20 6.15
CA VAL A 19 8.67 16.09 7.48
C VAL A 19 9.72 16.57 8.47
N GLU A 20 9.48 17.72 9.10
CA GLU A 20 10.43 18.40 9.97
C GLU A 20 11.82 18.63 9.33
N GLN A 21 12.86 17.97 9.82
CA GLN A 21 14.23 18.00 9.29
C GLN A 21 14.55 16.80 8.38
N SER A 22 13.60 15.88 8.21
CA SER A 22 13.74 14.67 7.42
C SER A 22 13.16 14.83 6.03
N THR A 23 13.87 14.32 5.04
CA THR A 23 13.37 14.19 3.67
C THR A 23 12.99 12.74 3.45
N LEU A 24 11.74 12.49 3.08
CA LEU A 24 11.27 11.19 2.63
C LEU A 24 11.16 11.19 1.11
N THR A 25 11.68 10.15 0.47
CA THR A 25 11.55 9.95 -0.97
C THR A 25 10.93 8.59 -1.21
N PHE A 26 9.71 8.59 -1.76
CA PHE A 26 8.98 7.41 -2.16
C PHE A 26 9.24 7.12 -3.63
N GLN A 27 9.66 5.91 -3.95
CA GLN A 27 9.93 5.45 -5.30
C GLN A 27 9.20 4.14 -5.57
N GLN A 28 8.47 4.08 -6.68
CA GLN A 28 7.86 2.83 -7.12
C GLN A 28 8.75 2.17 -8.16
N ALA A 29 9.14 0.92 -7.91
CA ALA A 29 9.77 0.09 -8.92
C ALA A 29 8.66 -0.54 -9.78
N GLU A 30 8.45 -0.02 -10.99
CA GLU A 30 7.41 -0.48 -11.93
C GLU A 30 6.00 -0.53 -11.28
N ASP A 31 5.24 -1.61 -11.49
CA ASP A 31 3.95 -1.90 -10.83
C ASP A 31 4.13 -2.54 -9.42
N GLY A 32 5.35 -2.51 -8.88
CA GLY A 32 5.71 -3.05 -7.57
C GLY A 32 5.41 -2.10 -6.41
N PRO A 33 5.79 -2.49 -5.18
CA PRO A 33 5.57 -1.68 -3.99
C PRO A 33 6.40 -0.39 -4.00
N PHE A 34 5.90 0.63 -3.31
CA PHE A 34 6.69 1.84 -3.04
C PHE A 34 7.78 1.54 -2.01
N HIS A 35 9.00 1.95 -2.31
CA HIS A 35 10.11 1.98 -1.39
C HIS A 35 10.28 3.41 -0.86
N VAL A 36 10.54 3.55 0.43
CA VAL A 36 10.80 4.84 1.06
C VAL A 36 12.27 4.96 1.47
N GLU A 37 12.92 6.03 1.03
CA GLU A 37 14.25 6.42 1.48
C GLU A 37 14.11 7.61 2.44
N ILE A 38 14.76 7.54 3.59
CA ILE A 38 14.72 8.59 4.62
C ILE A 38 16.10 9.21 4.74
N GLN A 39 16.19 10.53 4.58
CA GLN A 39 17.41 11.29 4.77
C GLN A 39 17.25 12.24 5.96
N ASN A 40 18.26 12.30 6.83
CA ASN A 40 18.29 13.11 8.04
C ASN A 40 17.10 12.84 8.99
N ALA A 41 17.06 11.69 9.63
CA ALA A 41 16.07 11.34 10.66
C ALA A 41 16.61 11.63 12.07
N PRO A 42 16.35 12.80 12.68
CA PRO A 42 16.81 13.10 14.03
C PRO A 42 16.11 12.24 15.08
N ASP A 43 14.86 11.83 14.83
CA ASP A 43 14.07 10.96 15.69
C ASP A 43 13.53 9.79 14.86
N LEU A 44 14.34 8.73 14.77
CA LEU A 44 14.01 7.55 13.96
C LEU A 44 12.78 6.81 14.49
N GLN A 45 12.51 6.88 15.80
CA GLN A 45 11.38 6.18 16.42
C GLN A 45 10.04 6.80 16.00
N LYS A 46 9.91 8.13 16.11
CA LYS A 46 8.70 8.81 15.63
C LYS A 46 8.49 8.66 14.13
N MET A 47 9.59 8.70 13.37
CA MET A 47 9.54 8.46 11.93
C MET A 47 9.06 7.04 11.60
N PHE A 48 9.49 6.04 12.37
CA PHE A 48 9.05 4.66 12.21
C PHE A 48 7.56 4.51 12.55
N GLU A 49 7.06 5.11 13.64
CA GLU A 49 5.65 5.10 13.99
C GLU A 49 4.79 5.72 12.88
N TYR A 50 5.17 6.91 12.41
CA TYR A 50 4.48 7.59 11.30
C TYR A 50 4.49 6.76 10.01
N LEU A 51 5.61 6.12 9.68
CA LEU A 51 5.71 5.26 8.50
C LEU A 51 4.94 3.96 8.65
N SER A 52 4.81 3.43 9.87
CA SER A 52 4.02 2.23 10.15
C SER A 52 2.54 2.50 9.89
N ASP A 53 2.03 3.65 10.35
CA ASP A 53 0.65 4.06 10.07
C ASP A 53 0.41 4.22 8.56
N LEU A 54 1.35 4.88 7.86
CA LEU A 54 1.28 5.06 6.41
C LEU A 54 1.33 3.74 5.63
N ASP A 55 2.17 2.79 6.08
CA ASP A 55 2.31 1.47 5.48
C ASP A 55 1.05 0.63 5.65
N GLU A 56 0.39 0.69 6.80
CA GLU A 56 -0.88 0.01 7.05
C GLU A 56 -2.01 0.54 6.14
N ASP A 57 -2.13 1.86 6.00
CA ASP A 57 -3.09 2.47 5.06
C ASP A 57 -2.79 2.09 3.60
N TYR A 58 -1.51 2.08 3.23
CA TYR A 58 -1.07 1.66 1.91
C TYR A 58 -1.42 0.20 1.62
N LYS A 59 -1.12 -0.73 2.55
CA LYS A 59 -1.47 -2.15 2.43
C LYS A 59 -2.96 -2.36 2.23
N ARG A 60 -3.81 -1.64 2.97
CA ARG A 60 -5.28 -1.69 2.82
C ARG A 60 -5.72 -1.28 1.42
N CYS A 61 -5.15 -0.20 0.88
CA CYS A 61 -5.46 0.26 -0.46
C CYS A 61 -5.03 -0.75 -1.53
N VAL A 62 -3.80 -1.29 -1.41
CA VAL A 62 -3.29 -2.30 -2.34
C VAL A 62 -4.13 -3.57 -2.30
N GLN A 63 -4.47 -4.05 -1.10
CA GLN A 63 -5.30 -5.25 -0.92
C GLN A 63 -6.67 -5.09 -1.59
N ALA A 64 -7.33 -3.94 -1.44
CA ALA A 64 -8.60 -3.66 -2.11
C ALA A 64 -8.47 -3.69 -3.65
N VAL A 65 -7.42 -3.07 -4.20
CA VAL A 65 -7.16 -3.08 -5.65
C VAL A 65 -6.87 -4.49 -6.17
N VAL A 66 -6.07 -5.27 -5.43
CA VAL A 66 -5.74 -6.66 -5.79
C VAL A 66 -6.99 -7.54 -5.75
N TYR A 67 -7.82 -7.37 -4.73
CA TYR A 67 -9.06 -8.11 -4.58
C TYR A 67 -10.06 -7.82 -5.71
N GLU A 68 -10.24 -6.56 -6.09
CA GLU A 68 -11.08 -6.19 -7.24
C GLU A 68 -10.54 -6.80 -8.55
N LYS A 69 -9.22 -6.74 -8.77
CA LYS A 69 -8.58 -7.39 -9.92
C LYS A 69 -8.79 -8.90 -9.92
N LEU A 70 -8.73 -9.54 -8.75
CA LEU A 70 -8.97 -10.97 -8.59
C LEU A 70 -10.42 -11.32 -8.95
N ARG A 71 -11.41 -10.59 -8.43
CA ARG A 71 -12.83 -10.79 -8.76
C ARG A 71 -13.11 -10.67 -10.26
N ASN A 72 -12.55 -9.65 -10.92
CA ASN A 72 -12.70 -9.47 -12.36
C ASN A 72 -12.13 -10.68 -13.14
N ARG A 73 -10.95 -11.18 -12.75
CA ARG A 73 -10.33 -12.36 -13.39
C ARG A 73 -11.12 -13.64 -13.16
N ILE A 74 -11.77 -13.81 -12.00
CA ILE A 74 -12.62 -14.97 -11.69
C ILE A 74 -13.85 -14.97 -12.61
N ALA A 75 -14.50 -13.81 -12.75
CA ALA A 75 -15.65 -13.63 -13.62
C ALA A 75 -15.29 -13.90 -15.10
N GLU A 76 -14.13 -13.42 -15.57
CA GLU A 76 -13.62 -13.70 -16.92
C GLU A 76 -13.36 -15.19 -17.18
N LYS A 77 -13.00 -15.95 -16.14
CA LYS A 77 -12.61 -17.36 -16.26
C LYS A 77 -13.74 -18.35 -15.94
N ASN A 78 -14.99 -17.89 -15.81
CA ASN A 78 -16.14 -18.71 -15.40
C ASN A 78 -15.89 -19.51 -14.10
N MET A 79 -15.03 -19.00 -13.22
CA MET A 79 -14.82 -19.56 -11.88
C MET A 79 -15.82 -18.92 -10.91
N THR A 80 -16.15 -19.60 -9.81
CA THR A 80 -17.01 -19.03 -8.76
C THR A 80 -16.27 -18.95 -7.44
N ILE A 81 -16.59 -17.93 -6.65
CA ILE A 81 -16.08 -17.81 -5.29
C ILE A 81 -16.90 -18.75 -4.40
N GLU A 82 -16.21 -19.67 -3.72
CA GLU A 82 -16.82 -20.60 -2.78
C GLU A 82 -16.93 -19.98 -1.38
N SER A 83 -15.84 -19.36 -0.91
CA SER A 83 -15.81 -18.68 0.38
C SER A 83 -14.79 -17.53 0.39
N GLU A 84 -15.06 -16.56 1.26
CA GLU A 84 -14.16 -15.46 1.57
C GLU A 84 -14.07 -15.34 3.10
N GLU A 85 -12.84 -15.28 3.61
CA GLU A 85 -12.57 -15.18 5.04
C GLU A 85 -11.53 -14.09 5.30
N VAL A 86 -11.80 -13.23 6.29
CA VAL A 86 -10.84 -12.24 6.79
C VAL A 86 -10.19 -12.82 8.03
N LEU A 87 -8.86 -12.95 8.01
CA LEU A 87 -8.08 -13.49 9.11
C LEU A 87 -7.76 -12.42 10.17
N GLU A 88 -7.27 -12.84 11.33
CA GLU A 88 -6.89 -11.96 12.45
C GLU A 88 -5.81 -10.93 12.07
N ASP A 89 -4.98 -11.24 11.06
CA ASP A 89 -3.94 -10.35 10.53
C ASP A 89 -4.45 -9.40 9.43
N ASN A 90 -5.77 -9.31 9.23
CA ASN A 90 -6.44 -8.57 8.15
C ASN A 90 -6.10 -9.06 6.73
N SER A 91 -5.55 -10.26 6.58
CA SER A 91 -5.45 -10.90 5.27
C SER A 91 -6.79 -11.48 4.82
N ILE A 92 -6.98 -11.63 3.51
CA ILE A 92 -8.21 -12.17 2.92
C ILE A 92 -7.87 -13.50 2.24
N VAL A 93 -8.49 -14.58 2.70
CA VAL A 93 -8.44 -15.90 2.05
C VAL A 93 -9.65 -16.03 1.15
N VAL A 94 -9.41 -16.35 -0.13
CA VAL A 94 -10.46 -16.55 -1.13
C VAL A 94 -10.37 -17.98 -1.66
N THR A 95 -11.43 -18.76 -1.45
CA THR A 95 -11.56 -20.12 -1.98
C THR A 95 -12.32 -20.06 -3.31
N LEU A 96 -11.75 -20.67 -4.36
CA LEU A 96 -12.33 -20.66 -5.70
C LEU A 96 -12.77 -22.06 -6.10
N ASN A 97 -14.00 -22.16 -6.62
CA ASN A 97 -14.45 -23.35 -7.31
C ASN A 97 -14.11 -23.21 -8.80
N ILE A 98 -13.22 -24.10 -9.24
CA ILE A 98 -12.83 -24.22 -10.63
C ILE A 98 -13.79 -25.22 -11.25
N GLY A 99 -14.84 -24.73 -11.91
CA GLY A 99 -15.81 -25.57 -12.62
C GLY A 99 -15.07 -26.55 -13.52
N ARG A 100 -15.37 -27.84 -13.38
CA ARG A 100 -14.76 -28.93 -14.15
C ARG A 100 -15.38 -29.04 -15.54
#